data_AF-A0A9P6YBL1-F1
#
_entry.id   AF-A0A9P6YBL1-F1
#
_cell.length_a   1.000
_cell.length_b   1.000
_cell.length_c   1.000
_cell.angle_alpha   90.00
_cell.angle_beta   90.00
_cell.angle_gamma   90.00
#
_symmetry.space_group_name_H-M   'P 1'
#
loop_
_entity.id
_entity.type
_entity.pdbx_description
1 polymer ?
#
loop_
_entity_poly.entity_id
_entity_poly.type
_entity_poly.pdbx_seq_one_letter_code
_entity_poly.pdbx_strand_id
1 'polypeptide(L)'
;MQFNFAQLVAHAAKTRPLGAGTIVGSGTIANEDTSKGASCFAEQRVVETLRDGKPSTPFMSFGDVVRIEMLDAAGNSIFGAIEQRIEQAAKP
;
A
#
# COMPACT_ATOMS: atom_id res chain seq x y z
N MET A 1 8.62 -4.38 7.61
CA MET A 1 8.16 -3.31 8.52
C MET A 1 9.24 -3.03 9.55
N GLN A 2 9.91 -1.87 9.46
CA GLN A 2 11.01 -1.51 10.37
C GLN A 2 10.54 -1.11 11.77
N PHE A 3 9.32 -0.56 11.87
CA PHE A 3 8.71 -0.10 13.11
C PHE A 3 7.36 -0.76 13.31
N ASN A 4 7.03 -1.09 14.56
CA ASN A 4 5.68 -1.56 14.92
C ASN A 4 4.72 -0.38 15.21
N PHE A 5 3.42 -0.65 15.30
CA PHE A 5 2.42 0.39 15.54
C PHE A 5 2.62 1.15 16.86
N ALA A 6 3.10 0.51 17.93
CA ALA A 6 3.36 1.19 19.20
C ALA A 6 4.47 2.25 19.05
N GLN A 7 5.53 1.95 18.29
CA GLN A 7 6.58 2.92 17.96
C GLN A 7 6.05 4.07 17.10
N LEU A 8 5.20 3.78 16.11
CA LEU A 8 4.59 4.81 15.25
C LEU A 8 3.68 5.75 16.06
N VAL A 9 2.83 5.21 16.93
CA VAL A 9 1.95 5.99 17.81
C VAL A 9 2.77 6.85 18.78
N ALA A 10 3.79 6.26 19.43
CA ALA A 10 4.67 6.99 20.34
C ALA A 10 5.40 8.15 19.64
N HIS A 11 5.87 7.92 18.41
CA HIS A 11 6.51 8.96 17.62
C HIS A 11 5.52 10.08 17.24
N ALA A 12 4.33 9.73 16.75
CA ALA A 12 3.30 10.69 16.35
C ALA A 12 2.83 11.56 17.53
N ALA A 13 2.75 10.99 18.73
CA ALA A 13 2.34 11.68 19.95
C ALA A 13 3.45 12.53 20.60
N LYS A 14 4.69 12.48 20.09
CA LYS A 14 5.85 13.14 20.70
C LYS A 14 5.69 14.66 20.86
N THR A 15 5.01 15.31 19.91
CA THR A 15 4.89 16.77 19.84
C THR A 15 3.44 17.27 19.78
N ARG A 16 2.46 16.36 19.82
CA ARG A 16 1.04 16.69 19.76
C ARG A 16 0.20 15.59 20.44
N PRO A 17 -0.95 15.92 21.05
CA PRO A 17 -1.88 14.89 21.53
C PRO A 17 -2.54 14.16 20.35
N LEU A 18 -2.88 12.88 20.56
CA LEU A 18 -3.70 12.09 19.64
C LEU A 18 -5.07 11.86 20.27
N GLY A 19 -6.14 12.35 19.63
CA GLY A 19 -7.50 12.21 20.12
C GLY A 19 -8.12 10.85 19.77
N ALA A 20 -9.20 10.48 20.46
CA ALA A 20 -10.00 9.30 20.13
C ALA A 20 -10.47 9.36 18.67
N GLY A 21 -10.32 8.25 17.94
CA GLY A 21 -10.63 8.17 16.50
C GLY A 21 -9.46 8.53 15.56
N THR A 22 -8.28 8.86 16.09
CA THR A 22 -7.07 9.04 15.27
C THR A 22 -6.71 7.74 14.53
N ILE A 23 -6.51 7.80 13.21
CA ILE A 23 -6.04 6.69 12.38
C ILE A 23 -4.54 6.84 12.13
N VAL A 24 -3.77 5.81 12.47
CA VAL A 24 -2.33 5.72 12.18
C VAL A 24 -2.10 4.59 11.18
N GLY A 25 -1.64 4.93 9.98
CA GLY A 25 -1.29 3.96 8.95
C GLY A 25 0.13 3.42 9.12
N SER A 26 0.36 2.17 8.70
CA SER A 26 1.70 1.55 8.67
C SER A 26 2.63 2.14 7.62
N GLY A 27 2.07 2.79 6.59
CA GLY A 27 2.73 2.97 5.30
C GLY A 27 2.51 1.77 4.37
N THR A 28 3.05 1.85 3.15
CA THR A 28 2.97 0.76 2.17
C THR A 28 3.71 -0.48 2.69
N ILE A 29 3.12 -1.66 2.48
CA ILE A 29 3.74 -2.92 2.90
C ILE A 29 4.67 -3.39 1.78
N ALA A 30 5.98 -3.38 2.06
CA ALA A 30 7.04 -3.87 1.17
C ALA A 30 7.79 -5.03 1.84
N ASN A 31 8.28 -5.96 1.01
CA ASN A 31 9.16 -7.05 1.44
C ASN A 31 10.52 -6.88 0.76
N GLU A 32 11.60 -7.26 1.45
CA GLU A 32 12.94 -7.33 0.83
C GLU A 32 12.98 -8.38 -0.30
N ASP A 33 12.21 -9.45 -0.13
CA ASP A 33 11.99 -10.46 -1.16
C ASP A 33 11.04 -9.93 -2.24
N THR A 34 11.61 -9.48 -3.36
CA THR A 34 10.89 -8.93 -4.50
C THR A 34 10.02 -9.95 -5.24
N SER A 35 10.19 -11.25 -4.98
CA SER A 35 9.29 -12.28 -5.54
C SER A 35 7.88 -12.21 -4.93
N LYS A 36 7.72 -11.57 -3.77
CA LYS A 36 6.42 -11.34 -3.12
C LYS A 36 5.68 -10.12 -3.66
N GLY A 37 6.23 -9.46 -4.68
CA GLY A 37 5.66 -8.29 -5.31
C GLY A 37 6.26 -6.98 -4.79
N ALA A 38 5.73 -5.87 -5.31
CA ALA A 38 6.13 -4.51 -4.97
C ALA A 38 5.01 -3.80 -4.21
N SER A 39 5.40 -2.86 -3.34
CA SER A 39 4.46 -2.07 -2.54
C SER A 39 3.71 -1.01 -3.34
N CYS A 40 4.24 -0.62 -4.51
CA CYS A 40 3.57 0.26 -5.47
C CYS A 40 4.14 0.11 -6.90
N PHE A 41 3.40 0.60 -7.89
CA PHE A 41 3.85 0.63 -9.30
C PHE A 41 5.14 1.43 -9.49
N ALA A 42 5.35 2.50 -8.73
CA ALA A 42 6.58 3.28 -8.83
C ALA A 42 7.81 2.46 -8.42
N GLU A 43 7.71 1.71 -7.32
CA GLU A 43 8.77 0.80 -6.88
C GLU A 43 9.03 -0.30 -7.91
N GLN A 44 7.98 -0.95 -8.42
CA GLN A 44 8.11 -1.98 -9.45
C GLN A 44 8.86 -1.45 -10.69
N ARG A 45 8.50 -0.25 -11.15
CA ARG A 45 9.14 0.41 -12.30
C ARG A 45 10.60 0.77 -12.04
N VAL A 46 10.97 1.12 -10.80
CA VAL A 46 12.37 1.33 -10.41
C VAL A 46 13.14 0.02 -10.45
N VAL A 47 12.57 -1.07 -9.92
CA VAL A 47 13.18 -2.41 -9.97
C VAL A 47 13.43 -2.84 -11.42
N GLU A 48 12.44 -2.67 -12.31
CA GLU A 48 12.56 -2.97 -13.73
C GLU A 48 13.62 -2.09 -14.42
N THR A 49 13.69 -0.81 -14.08
CA THR A 49 14.71 0.09 -14.65
C THR A 49 16.11 -0.34 -14.24
N LEU A 50 16.32 -0.74 -12.99
CA LEU A 50 17.61 -1.24 -12.51
C LEU A 50 17.98 -2.60 -13.14
N ARG A 51 17.00 -3.48 -13.37
CA ARG A 51 17.21 -4.82 -13.92
C ARG A 51 17.38 -4.82 -15.44
N ASP A 52 16.52 -4.09 -16.15
CA ASP A 52 16.33 -4.20 -17.61
C ASP A 52 16.64 -2.89 -18.35
N GLY A 53 17.05 -1.84 -17.63
CA GLY A 53 17.38 -0.52 -18.17
C GLY A 53 16.16 0.37 -18.49
N LYS A 54 14.94 -0.15 -18.37
CA LYS A 54 13.70 0.62 -18.56
C LYS A 54 12.51 0.00 -17.80
N PRO A 55 11.51 0.80 -17.41
CA PRO A 55 10.28 0.26 -16.83
C PRO A 55 9.37 -0.33 -17.90
N SER A 56 8.80 -1.50 -17.62
CA SER A 56 7.81 -2.19 -18.47
C SER A 56 6.39 -2.10 -17.91
N THR A 57 6.23 -2.09 -16.59
CA THR A 57 4.92 -2.08 -15.94
C THR A 57 4.28 -0.70 -16.04
N PRO A 58 3.09 -0.53 -16.67
CA PRO A 58 2.39 0.76 -16.71
C PRO A 58 1.82 1.14 -15.33
N PHE A 59 1.49 2.41 -15.16
CA PHE A 59 0.60 2.82 -14.06
C PHE A 59 -0.84 2.41 -14.38
N MET A 60 -1.72 2.51 -13.38
CA MET A 60 -3.15 2.25 -13.57
C MET A 60 -3.76 3.19 -14.61
N SER A 61 -4.69 2.65 -15.38
CA SER A 61 -5.51 3.33 -16.37
C SER A 61 -6.99 3.37 -15.93
N PHE A 62 -7.78 4.23 -16.55
CA PHE A 62 -9.22 4.23 -16.29
C PHE A 62 -9.85 2.90 -16.70
N GLY A 63 -10.73 2.38 -15.85
CA GLY A 63 -11.31 1.05 -15.97
C GLY A 63 -10.54 -0.03 -15.20
N ASP A 64 -9.29 0.20 -14.78
CA ASP A 64 -8.57 -0.74 -13.92
C ASP A 64 -9.26 -0.87 -12.56
N VAL A 65 -9.07 -2.03 -11.91
CA VAL A 65 -9.60 -2.32 -10.59
C VAL A 65 -8.43 -2.67 -9.66
N VAL A 66 -8.39 -2.01 -8.50
CA VAL A 66 -7.48 -2.36 -7.41
C VAL A 66 -8.26 -3.11 -6.33
N ARG A 67 -7.73 -4.25 -5.88
CA ARG A 67 -8.26 -5.03 -4.77
C ARG A 67 -7.19 -5.22 -3.71
N ILE A 68 -7.51 -4.88 -2.47
CA ILE A 68 -6.64 -5.06 -1.29
C ILE A 68 -7.42 -5.88 -0.26
N GLU A 69 -6.83 -6.99 0.16
CA GLU A 69 -7.43 -7.92 1.12
C GLU A 69 -6.34 -8.54 2.01
N MET A 70 -6.73 -8.93 3.23
CA MET A 70 -5.90 -9.74 4.11
C MET A 70 -6.66 -11.00 4.51
N LEU A 71 -6.01 -12.14 4.30
CA LEU A 71 -6.54 -13.46 4.64
C LEU A 71 -5.83 -14.00 5.88
N ASP A 72 -6.55 -14.78 6.69
CA ASP A 72 -5.96 -15.60 7.75
C ASP A 72 -5.25 -16.83 7.17
N ALA A 73 -4.64 -17.63 8.04
CA ALA A 73 -3.92 -18.84 7.64
C ALA A 73 -4.82 -19.93 7.01
N ALA A 74 -6.13 -19.88 7.26
CA ALA A 74 -7.12 -20.78 6.65
C ALA A 74 -7.72 -20.22 5.35
N GLY A 75 -7.29 -19.01 4.93
CA GLY A 75 -7.76 -18.35 3.72
C GLY A 75 -9.04 -17.52 3.90
N ASN A 76 -9.52 -17.31 5.13
CA ASN A 76 -10.70 -16.48 5.37
C ASN A 76 -10.34 -15.00 5.43
N SER A 77 -11.22 -14.15 4.90
CA SER A 77 -11.03 -12.70 4.94
C SER A 77 -11.12 -12.16 6.37
N ILE A 78 -10.10 -11.41 6.80
CA ILE A 78 -10.04 -10.83 8.15
C ILE A 78 -10.82 -9.50 8.21
N PHE A 79 -10.72 -8.68 7.15
CA PHE A 79 -11.27 -7.32 7.12
C PHE A 79 -12.28 -7.09 6.00
N GLY A 80 -12.58 -8.10 5.19
CA GLY A 80 -13.17 -7.91 3.87
C GLY A 80 -12.14 -7.35 2.88
N ALA A 81 -12.62 -6.93 1.72
CA ALA A 81 -11.79 -6.38 0.66
C ALA A 81 -12.11 -4.93 0.36
N ILE A 82 -11.07 -4.13 0.20
CA ILE A 82 -11.16 -2.83 -0.47
C ILE A 82 -11.06 -3.12 -1.97
N GLU A 83 -12.10 -2.80 -2.73
CA GLU A 83 -12.12 -3.00 -4.17
C GLU A 83 -12.64 -1.73 -4.84
N GLN A 84 -11.81 -1.13 -5.69
CA GLN A 84 -12.09 0.17 -6.29
C GLN A 84 -11.74 0.17 -7.78
N ARG A 85 -12.64 0.72 -8.59
CA ARG A 85 -12.42 0.97 -10.02
C ARG A 85 -11.87 2.37 -10.21
N ILE A 86 -10.85 2.51 -11.05
CA ILE A 86 -10.26 3.80 -11.40
C ILE A 86 -11.16 4.47 -12.44
N GLU A 87 -11.76 5.58 -12.07
CA GLU A 87 -12.71 6.33 -12.90
C GLU A 87 -12.18 7.73 -13.20
N GLN A 88 -12.64 8.30 -14.32
CA GLN A 88 -12.36 9.70 -14.63
C GLN A 88 -13.03 10.59 -13.58
N ALA A 89 -12.27 11.55 -13.03
CA ALA A 89 -12.86 12.56 -12.18
C ALA A 89 -13.94 13.32 -12.96
N ALA A 90 -15.12 13.47 -12.36
CA ALA A 90 -16.17 14.30 -12.94
C ALA A 90 -15.63 15.72 -13.12
N LYS A 91 -15.94 16.34 -14.27
CA LYS A 91 -15.68 17.77 -14.44
C LYS A 91 -16.50 18.53 -13.38
N PRO A 92 -15.89 19.51 -12.68
CA PRO A 92 -16.59 20.30 -11.67
C PRO A 92 -17.79 21.06 -12.26
#